data_AF-F1LTT6-F1
#
_entry.id   AF-F1LTT6-F1
#
_cell.length_a   1.000
_cell.length_b   1.000
_cell.length_c   1.000
_cell.angle_alpha   90.00
_cell.angle_beta   90.00
_cell.angle_gamma   90.00
#
_symmetry.space_group_name_H-M   'P 1'
#
loop_
_entity.id
_entity.type
_entity.pdbx_description
1 polymer ?
#
loop_
_entity_poly.entity_id
_entity_poly.type
_entity_poly.pdbx_seq_one_letter_code
_entity_poly.pdbx_strand_id
1 'polypeptide(L)'
;MLAQSPKGAPPPTPYLTILNTYLKPKLLTRLEKRVKRKTVVELKELSQQIQETKCRRERLLTDSRQLLEEKYRVQAENQLFTEYLRKNKEQCEKKQEELWKQYIQECGEIERERQELASRYNQRNAALQAQLLQGRKTQKDLKQQLQALKPIYKVKEGQDMKIQSLEQEQEKVRGETAAKDQKAHFRFLQEKALMEKELEDLHLMELGQINTTGLTRKYKALALAAKQAHSEFCGSLHRENQQLRKELQQLSQEYRRVEAVRNQLEKHRRLMKEQRWYLEALTRGRQRLQAERERHHRRHNPCLKEQRTSKTMLSTKSKTSLK
;
A
#
# COMPACT_ATOMS: atom_id res chain seq x y z
N MET A 1 -37.19 -96.82 30.03
CA MET A 1 -37.78 -98.04 30.61
C MET A 1 -37.25 -98.26 32.01
N LEU A 2 -37.76 -97.52 33.01
CA LEU A 2 -37.39 -97.72 34.41
C LEU A 2 -38.58 -98.34 35.12
N ALA A 3 -38.31 -99.54 35.64
CA ALA A 3 -39.23 -100.51 36.16
C ALA A 3 -40.15 -99.92 37.24
N GLN A 4 -41.42 -100.27 37.14
CA GLN A 4 -42.44 -100.06 38.16
C GLN A 4 -42.03 -100.85 39.40
N SER A 5 -41.22 -100.26 40.28
CA SER A 5 -40.99 -100.83 41.61
C SER A 5 -42.34 -100.89 42.31
N PRO A 6 -42.69 -102.06 42.90
CA PRO A 6 -44.04 -102.38 43.28
C PRO A 6 -44.55 -101.36 44.28
N LYS A 7 -45.83 -100.99 44.11
CA LYS A 7 -46.70 -100.35 45.10
C LYS A 7 -46.78 -101.26 46.34
N GLY A 8 -45.68 -101.44 47.06
CA GLY A 8 -45.67 -101.94 48.42
C GLY A 8 -46.55 -100.98 49.20
N ALA A 9 -47.64 -101.52 49.75
CA ALA A 9 -48.57 -100.77 50.58
C ALA A 9 -47.75 -99.88 51.52
N PRO A 10 -48.02 -98.55 51.58
CA PRO A 10 -47.25 -97.68 52.45
C PRO A 10 -47.27 -98.30 53.84
N PRO A 11 -46.09 -98.52 54.46
CA PRO A 11 -46.02 -99.22 55.73
C PRO A 11 -46.99 -98.54 56.70
N PRO A 12 -47.75 -99.32 57.49
CA PRO A 12 -48.75 -98.79 58.40
C PRO A 12 -48.08 -97.69 59.20
N THR A 13 -48.62 -96.47 59.09
CA THR A 13 -48.09 -95.34 59.83
C THR A 13 -47.94 -95.78 61.29
N PRO A 14 -46.82 -95.48 61.97
CA PRO A 14 -46.60 -95.94 63.34
C PRO A 14 -47.80 -95.63 64.26
N TYR A 15 -48.51 -94.53 63.96
CA TYR A 15 -49.77 -94.14 64.58
C TYR A 15 -50.94 -95.13 64.40
N LEU A 16 -51.10 -95.77 63.23
CA LEU A 16 -52.10 -96.83 63.00
C LEU A 16 -51.77 -98.11 63.78
N THR A 17 -50.48 -98.43 63.92
CA THR A 17 -50.02 -99.57 64.73
C THR A 17 -50.36 -99.33 66.19
N ILE A 18 -50.07 -98.13 66.70
CA ILE A 18 -50.41 -97.70 68.07
C ILE A 18 -51.94 -97.70 68.29
N LEU A 19 -52.72 -97.20 67.33
CA LEU A 19 -54.19 -97.28 67.39
C LEU A 19 -54.69 -98.71 67.49
N ASN A 20 -54.05 -99.66 66.81
CA ASN A 20 -54.45 -101.07 66.86
C ASN A 20 -54.02 -101.76 68.16
N THR A 21 -52.93 -101.33 68.80
CA THR A 21 -52.54 -101.84 70.12
C THR A 21 -53.50 -101.38 71.22
N TYR A 22 -53.96 -100.12 71.17
CA TYR A 22 -54.94 -99.59 72.13
C TYR A 22 -56.38 -99.99 71.82
N LEU A 23 -56.79 -100.01 70.54
CA LEU A 23 -58.14 -100.43 70.09
C LEU A 23 -58.08 -101.82 69.46
N LYS A 24 -58.02 -102.86 70.32
CA LYS A 24 -58.05 -104.26 69.90
C LYS A 24 -59.31 -104.53 69.05
N PRO A 25 -59.18 -104.88 67.75
CA PRO A 25 -60.31 -104.89 66.81
C PRO A 25 -61.43 -105.88 67.17
N LYS A 26 -61.13 -106.91 67.98
CA LYS A 26 -62.07 -107.97 68.36
C LYS A 26 -63.07 -107.55 69.45
N LEU A 27 -62.84 -106.46 70.19
CA LEU A 27 -63.64 -106.07 71.38
C LEU A 27 -64.31 -104.69 71.27
N LEU A 28 -64.42 -104.10 70.08
CA LEU A 28 -64.90 -102.72 69.94
C LEU A 28 -66.43 -102.61 69.91
N THR A 29 -66.99 -101.73 70.75
CA THR A 29 -68.41 -101.34 70.68
C THR A 29 -68.73 -100.60 69.38
N ARG A 30 -70.04 -100.44 69.03
CA ARG A 30 -70.44 -99.71 67.80
C ARG A 30 -69.92 -98.27 67.77
N LEU A 31 -69.95 -97.57 68.91
CA LEU A 31 -69.43 -96.21 69.04
C LEU A 31 -67.91 -96.18 68.86
N GLU A 32 -67.18 -97.10 69.49
CA GLU A 32 -65.72 -97.22 69.34
C GLU A 32 -65.32 -97.54 67.90
N LYS A 33 -66.06 -98.39 67.18
CA LYS A 33 -65.82 -98.63 65.75
C LYS A 33 -66.00 -97.35 64.93
N ARG A 34 -66.99 -96.51 65.25
CA ARG A 34 -67.25 -95.24 64.56
C ARG A 34 -66.14 -94.21 64.84
N VAL A 35 -65.73 -94.10 66.11
CA VAL A 35 -64.58 -93.27 66.51
C VAL A 35 -63.32 -93.75 65.81
N LYS A 36 -62.99 -95.05 65.90
CA LYS A 36 -61.82 -95.64 65.22
C LYS A 36 -61.82 -95.33 63.72
N ARG A 37 -62.96 -95.47 63.03
CA ARG A 37 -63.05 -95.13 61.59
C ARG A 37 -62.73 -93.66 61.34
N LYS A 38 -63.33 -92.73 62.10
CA LYS A 38 -63.05 -91.28 61.99
C LYS A 38 -61.58 -90.98 62.27
N THR A 39 -61.03 -91.50 63.37
CA THR A 39 -59.61 -91.33 63.73
C THR A 39 -58.68 -91.90 62.68
N VAL A 40 -59.00 -93.04 62.05
CA VAL A 40 -58.22 -93.61 60.95
C VAL A 40 -58.26 -92.73 59.70
N VAL A 41 -59.42 -92.11 59.38
CA VAL A 41 -59.54 -91.17 58.25
C VAL A 41 -58.71 -89.91 58.54
N GLU A 42 -58.89 -89.28 59.70
CA GLU A 42 -58.13 -88.10 60.11
C GLU A 42 -56.62 -88.37 60.15
N LEU A 43 -56.18 -89.52 60.65
CA LEU A 43 -54.77 -89.89 60.63
C LEU A 43 -54.23 -90.14 59.22
N LYS A 44 -55.05 -90.67 58.32
CA LYS A 44 -54.67 -90.79 56.91
C LYS A 44 -54.52 -89.42 56.26
N GLU A 45 -55.47 -88.52 56.47
CA GLU A 45 -55.41 -87.13 55.99
C GLU A 45 -54.21 -86.39 56.57
N LEU A 46 -53.99 -86.46 57.89
CA LEU A 46 -52.81 -85.90 58.54
C LEU A 46 -51.52 -86.50 57.98
N SER A 47 -51.47 -87.82 57.75
CA SER A 47 -50.29 -88.45 57.14
C SER A 47 -50.04 -87.98 55.71
N GLN A 48 -51.10 -87.78 54.92
CA GLN A 48 -51.02 -87.23 53.57
C GLN A 48 -50.53 -85.78 53.61
N GLN A 49 -51.10 -84.94 54.49
CA GLN A 49 -50.64 -83.56 54.69
C GLN A 49 -49.18 -83.49 55.15
N ILE A 50 -48.75 -84.39 56.05
CA ILE A 50 -47.33 -84.49 56.46
C ILE A 50 -46.44 -84.85 55.27
N GLN A 51 -46.86 -85.77 54.40
CA GLN A 51 -46.07 -86.13 53.22
C GLN A 51 -46.07 -85.00 52.19
N GLU A 52 -47.20 -84.37 51.91
CA GLU A 52 -47.29 -83.21 51.02
C GLU A 52 -46.42 -82.05 51.53
N THR A 53 -46.48 -81.73 52.82
CA THR A 53 -45.67 -80.66 53.42
C THR A 53 -44.18 -81.01 53.37
N LYS A 54 -43.80 -82.28 53.57
CA LYS A 54 -42.41 -82.75 53.36
C LYS A 54 -41.97 -82.59 51.91
N CYS A 55 -42.75 -83.08 50.94
CA CYS A 55 -42.46 -82.95 49.52
C CYS A 55 -42.37 -81.47 49.09
N ARG A 56 -43.28 -80.61 49.57
CA ARG A 56 -43.25 -79.16 49.31
C ARG A 56 -41.99 -78.53 49.91
N ARG A 57 -41.63 -78.89 51.14
CA ARG A 57 -40.40 -78.41 51.79
C ARG A 57 -39.15 -78.83 51.02
N GLU A 58 -39.07 -80.08 50.57
CA GLU A 58 -37.94 -80.57 49.78
C GLU A 58 -37.82 -79.80 48.46
N ARG A 59 -38.94 -79.59 47.75
CA ARG A 59 -38.96 -78.76 46.54
C ARG A 59 -38.50 -77.32 46.80
N LEU A 60 -39.00 -76.68 47.85
CA LEU A 60 -38.56 -75.33 48.22
C LEU A 60 -37.05 -75.28 48.57
N LEU A 61 -36.51 -76.34 49.19
CA LEU A 61 -35.08 -76.45 49.47
C LEU A 61 -34.26 -76.66 48.19
N THR A 62 -34.76 -77.43 47.23
CA THR A 62 -34.08 -77.58 45.93
C THR A 62 -34.12 -76.28 45.12
N ASP A 63 -35.28 -75.64 45.04
CA ASP A 63 -35.48 -74.40 44.30
C ASP A 63 -34.64 -73.27 44.90
N SER A 64 -34.59 -73.16 46.24
CA SER A 64 -33.74 -72.17 46.91
C SER A 64 -32.24 -72.40 46.67
N ARG A 65 -31.78 -73.65 46.57
CA ARG A 65 -30.39 -73.95 46.19
C ARG A 65 -30.10 -73.53 44.74
N GLN A 66 -31.00 -73.86 43.82
CA GLN A 66 -30.87 -73.48 42.41
C GLN A 66 -30.86 -71.95 42.24
N LEU A 67 -31.78 -71.24 42.90
CA LEU A 67 -31.82 -69.78 42.88
C LEU A 67 -30.54 -69.15 43.45
N LEU A 68 -29.93 -69.75 44.48
CA LEU A 68 -28.64 -69.29 45.00
C LEU A 68 -27.52 -69.49 43.98
N GLU A 69 -27.45 -70.65 43.32
CA GLU A 69 -26.47 -70.92 42.26
C GLU A 69 -26.64 -69.97 41.07
N GLU A 70 -27.87 -69.76 40.60
CA GLU A 70 -28.20 -68.82 39.54
C GLU A 70 -27.82 -67.39 39.93
N LYS A 71 -28.11 -66.97 41.17
CA LYS A 71 -27.69 -65.67 41.68
C LYS A 71 -26.17 -65.49 41.60
N TYR A 72 -25.38 -66.50 41.99
CA TYR A 72 -23.93 -66.42 41.89
C TYR A 72 -23.43 -66.37 40.44
N ARG A 73 -24.05 -67.15 39.53
CA ARG A 73 -23.71 -67.10 38.10
C ARG A 73 -24.01 -65.73 37.49
N VAL A 74 -25.22 -65.20 37.72
CA VAL A 74 -25.61 -63.85 37.25
C VAL A 74 -24.71 -62.78 37.85
N GLN A 75 -24.29 -62.90 39.11
CA GLN A 75 -23.32 -61.98 39.71
C GLN A 75 -21.95 -62.05 39.02
N ALA A 76 -21.46 -63.24 38.71
CA ALA A 76 -20.20 -63.41 37.97
C ALA A 76 -20.28 -62.85 36.55
N GLU A 77 -21.37 -63.12 35.82
CA GLU A 77 -21.62 -62.55 34.49
C GLU A 77 -21.70 -61.02 34.53
N ASN A 78 -22.46 -60.46 35.49
CA ASN A 78 -22.56 -59.02 35.68
C ASN A 78 -21.19 -58.40 35.97
N GLN A 79 -20.32 -59.06 36.76
CA GLN A 79 -18.95 -58.59 37.00
C GLN A 79 -18.16 -58.52 35.68
N LEU A 80 -18.19 -59.57 34.85
CA LEU A 80 -17.53 -59.57 33.55
C LEU A 80 -18.05 -58.46 32.62
N PHE A 81 -19.37 -58.24 32.57
CA PHE A 81 -19.96 -57.14 31.79
C PHE A 81 -19.51 -55.78 32.31
N THR A 82 -19.46 -55.57 33.63
CA THR A 82 -19.00 -54.30 34.19
C THR A 82 -17.52 -54.03 33.90
N GLU A 83 -16.67 -55.05 33.91
CA GLU A 83 -15.26 -54.91 33.52
C GLU A 83 -15.10 -54.62 32.03
N TYR A 84 -15.86 -55.30 31.18
CA TYR A 84 -15.88 -55.05 29.75
C TYR A 84 -16.33 -53.61 29.42
N LEU A 85 -17.43 -53.16 30.02
CA LEU A 85 -17.93 -51.79 29.86
C LEU A 85 -16.92 -50.75 30.36
N ARG A 86 -16.23 -51.02 31.47
CA ARG A 86 -15.17 -50.15 31.99
C ARG A 86 -13.99 -50.06 31.02
N LYS A 87 -13.48 -51.18 30.55
CA LYS A 87 -12.38 -51.22 29.57
C LYS A 87 -12.75 -50.51 28.27
N ASN A 88 -13.96 -50.74 27.76
CA ASN A 88 -14.43 -50.06 26.56
C ASN A 88 -14.58 -48.56 26.78
N LYS A 89 -15.10 -48.13 27.93
CA LYS A 89 -15.18 -46.72 28.28
C LYS A 89 -13.79 -46.07 28.30
N GLU A 90 -12.82 -46.69 28.97
CA GLU A 90 -11.44 -46.20 29.02
C GLU A 90 -10.79 -46.15 27.61
N GLN A 91 -11.05 -47.12 26.76
CA GLN A 91 -10.57 -47.11 25.37
C GLN A 91 -11.23 -46.01 24.54
N CYS A 92 -12.52 -45.79 24.70
CA CYS A 92 -13.24 -44.71 24.03
C CYS A 92 -12.72 -43.33 24.48
N GLU A 93 -12.49 -43.13 25.78
CA GLU A 93 -11.93 -41.89 26.33
C GLU A 93 -10.52 -41.63 25.77
N LYS A 94 -9.64 -42.64 25.75
CA LYS A 94 -8.30 -42.53 25.15
C LYS A 94 -8.35 -42.14 23.67
N LYS A 95 -9.20 -42.82 22.88
CA LYS A 95 -9.37 -42.50 21.45
C LYS A 95 -9.90 -41.08 21.26
N GLN A 96 -10.84 -40.63 22.08
CA GLN A 96 -11.34 -39.26 22.04
C GLN A 96 -10.23 -38.27 22.34
N GLU A 97 -9.44 -38.49 23.38
CA GLU A 97 -8.30 -37.62 23.71
C GLU A 97 -7.26 -37.55 22.60
N GLU A 98 -6.94 -38.68 21.96
CA GLU A 98 -6.01 -38.75 20.83
C GLU A 98 -6.53 -37.94 19.63
N LEU A 99 -7.80 -38.13 19.26
CA LEU A 99 -8.45 -37.37 18.18
C LEU A 99 -8.49 -35.87 18.50
N TRP A 100 -8.79 -35.49 19.73
CA TRP A 100 -8.77 -34.09 20.16
C TRP A 100 -7.36 -33.49 20.07
N LYS A 101 -6.33 -34.23 20.49
CA LYS A 101 -4.93 -33.79 20.40
C LYS A 101 -4.51 -33.60 18.93
N GLN A 102 -4.85 -34.55 18.05
CA GLN A 102 -4.59 -34.45 16.62
C GLN A 102 -5.30 -33.23 16.01
N TYR A 103 -6.59 -33.07 16.29
CA TYR A 103 -7.37 -31.93 15.81
C TYR A 103 -6.77 -30.58 16.22
N ILE A 104 -6.34 -30.44 17.49
CA ILE A 104 -5.69 -29.22 17.97
C ILE A 104 -4.36 -28.97 17.27
N GLN A 105 -3.57 -30.02 17.01
CA GLN A 105 -2.32 -29.90 16.27
C GLN A 105 -2.55 -29.44 14.83
N GLU A 106 -3.47 -30.09 14.12
CA GLU A 106 -3.84 -29.74 12.74
C GLU A 106 -4.35 -28.30 12.63
N CYS A 107 -5.26 -27.90 13.54
CA CYS A 107 -5.74 -26.52 13.61
C CYS A 107 -4.59 -25.53 13.87
N GLY A 108 -3.67 -25.88 14.78
CA GLY A 108 -2.49 -25.06 15.07
C GLY A 108 -1.55 -24.92 13.87
N GLU A 109 -1.38 -25.98 13.06
CA GLU A 109 -0.58 -25.94 11.84
C GLU A 109 -1.23 -25.08 10.75
N ILE A 110 -2.53 -25.28 10.51
CA ILE A 110 -3.31 -24.47 9.55
C ILE A 110 -3.26 -22.99 9.93
N GLU A 111 -3.37 -22.66 11.22
CA GLU A 111 -3.26 -21.28 11.69
C GLU A 111 -1.88 -20.67 11.45
N ARG A 112 -0.80 -21.43 11.69
CA ARG A 112 0.57 -20.98 11.39
C ARG A 112 0.76 -20.75 9.90
N GLU A 113 0.35 -21.69 9.06
CA GLU A 113 0.43 -21.55 7.60
C GLU A 113 -0.36 -20.32 7.13
N ARG A 114 -1.56 -20.12 7.66
CA ARG A 114 -2.38 -18.94 7.35
C ARG A 114 -1.68 -17.64 7.75
N GLN A 115 -1.05 -17.59 8.92
CA GLN A 115 -0.30 -16.42 9.37
C GLN A 115 0.94 -16.17 8.49
N GLU A 116 1.67 -17.22 8.13
CA GLU A 116 2.80 -17.13 7.22
C GLU A 116 2.39 -16.61 5.85
N LEU A 117 1.35 -17.18 5.25
CA LEU A 117 0.81 -16.73 3.96
C LEU A 117 0.33 -15.28 4.02
N ALA A 118 -0.39 -14.89 5.08
CA ALA A 118 -0.82 -13.52 5.29
C ALA A 118 0.38 -12.57 5.41
N SER A 119 1.43 -12.95 6.14
CA SER A 119 2.65 -12.14 6.28
C SER A 119 3.38 -11.96 4.94
N ARG A 120 3.54 -13.03 4.16
CA ARG A 120 4.16 -13.01 2.83
C ARG A 120 3.36 -12.15 1.86
N TYR A 121 2.03 -12.28 1.89
CA TYR A 121 1.13 -11.46 1.07
C TYR A 121 1.22 -9.97 1.42
N ASN A 122 1.22 -9.65 2.72
CA ASN A 122 1.37 -8.28 3.20
C ASN A 122 2.71 -7.66 2.81
N GLN A 123 3.81 -8.42 2.93
CA GLN A 123 5.15 -7.98 2.50
C GLN A 123 5.20 -7.72 0.99
N ARG A 124 4.65 -8.63 0.17
CA ARG A 124 4.57 -8.44 -1.28
C ARG A 124 3.73 -7.22 -1.65
N ASN A 125 2.59 -7.04 -1.01
CA ASN A 125 1.73 -5.87 -1.23
C ASN A 125 2.43 -4.56 -0.84
N ALA A 126 3.14 -4.52 0.29
CA ALA A 126 3.91 -3.36 0.70
C ALA A 126 5.01 -3.03 -0.32
N ALA A 127 5.74 -4.05 -0.81
CA ALA A 127 6.75 -3.88 -1.84
C ALA A 127 6.17 -3.36 -3.16
N LEU A 128 5.04 -3.92 -3.61
CA LEU A 128 4.33 -3.45 -4.82
C LEU A 128 3.84 -2.01 -4.67
N GLN A 129 3.29 -1.64 -3.51
CA GLN A 129 2.89 -0.26 -3.24
C GLN A 129 4.08 0.70 -3.27
N ALA A 130 5.22 0.31 -2.70
CA ALA A 130 6.45 1.10 -2.77
C ALA A 130 6.92 1.30 -4.21
N GLN A 131 6.92 0.24 -5.03
CA GLN A 131 7.27 0.31 -6.46
C GLN A 131 6.30 1.22 -7.24
N LEU A 132 4.99 1.13 -6.99
CA LEU A 132 4.01 2.00 -7.63
C LEU A 132 4.20 3.47 -7.25
N LEU A 133 4.51 3.76 -5.98
CA LEU A 133 4.82 5.12 -5.53
C LEU A 133 6.09 5.66 -6.18
N GLN A 134 7.14 4.83 -6.29
CA GLN A 134 8.37 5.19 -6.98
C GLN A 134 8.11 5.43 -8.48
N GLY A 135 7.39 4.54 -9.15
CA GLY A 135 7.00 4.70 -10.56
C GLY A 135 6.16 5.95 -10.82
N ARG A 136 5.26 6.31 -9.89
CA ARG A 136 4.51 7.57 -9.98
C ARG A 136 5.40 8.81 -9.82
N LYS A 137 6.43 8.74 -8.96
CA LYS A 137 7.40 9.83 -8.80
C LYS A 137 8.23 10.00 -10.08
N THR A 138 8.84 8.92 -10.57
CA THR A 138 9.65 8.98 -11.80
C THR A 138 8.82 9.43 -13.01
N GLN A 139 7.57 8.99 -13.14
CA GLN A 139 6.68 9.46 -14.21
C GLN A 139 6.38 10.96 -14.10
N LYS A 140 6.20 11.49 -12.89
CA LYS A 140 6.02 12.94 -12.67
C LYS A 140 7.28 13.71 -13.03
N ASP A 141 8.44 13.23 -12.61
CA ASP A 141 9.73 13.86 -12.89
C ASP A 141 10.00 13.90 -14.41
N LEU A 142 9.76 12.79 -15.13
CA LEU A 142 9.88 12.73 -16.59
C LEU A 142 8.90 13.69 -17.28
N LYS A 143 7.66 13.81 -16.80
CA LYS A 143 6.69 14.78 -17.33
C LYS A 143 7.18 16.22 -17.14
N GLN A 144 7.77 16.54 -15.99
CA GLN A 144 8.35 17.85 -15.74
C GLN A 144 9.55 18.12 -16.65
N GLN A 145 10.45 17.15 -16.83
CA GLN A 145 11.58 17.27 -17.75
C GLN A 145 11.11 17.49 -19.19
N LEU A 146 10.11 16.75 -19.67
CA LEU A 146 9.53 16.95 -21.00
C LEU A 146 8.91 18.34 -21.14
N GLN A 147 8.22 18.86 -20.12
CA GLN A 147 7.69 20.22 -20.13
C GLN A 147 8.80 21.27 -20.17
N ALA A 148 9.90 21.05 -19.44
CA ALA A 148 11.07 21.93 -19.42
C ALA A 148 11.83 21.92 -20.77
N LEU A 149 11.79 20.81 -21.52
CA LEU A 149 12.41 20.70 -22.84
C LEU A 149 11.64 21.45 -23.95
N LYS A 150 10.32 21.64 -23.81
CA LYS A 150 9.50 22.37 -24.81
C LYS A 150 10.04 23.76 -25.18
N PRO A 151 10.34 24.67 -24.23
CA PRO A 151 10.90 25.98 -24.58
C PRO A 151 12.30 25.87 -25.20
N ILE A 152 13.13 24.93 -24.76
CA ILE A 152 14.47 24.70 -25.32
C ILE A 152 14.36 24.30 -26.79
N TYR A 153 13.43 23.38 -27.11
CA TYR A 153 13.16 22.95 -28.47
C TYR A 153 12.70 24.11 -29.36
N LYS A 154 11.79 24.97 -28.90
CA LYS A 154 11.37 26.16 -29.65
C LYS A 154 12.51 27.14 -29.91
N VAL A 155 13.40 27.34 -28.94
CA VAL A 155 14.59 28.17 -29.10
C VAL A 155 15.53 27.56 -30.14
N LYS A 156 15.69 26.24 -30.13
CA LYS A 156 16.49 25.51 -31.14
C LYS A 156 15.93 25.69 -32.54
N GLU A 157 14.63 25.49 -32.74
CA GLU A 157 13.98 25.75 -34.04
C GLU A 157 14.21 27.19 -34.52
N GLY A 158 14.07 28.18 -33.64
CA GLY A 158 14.35 29.58 -33.98
C GLY A 158 15.82 29.85 -34.32
N GLN A 159 16.76 29.16 -33.64
CA GLN A 159 18.18 29.23 -33.96
C GLN A 159 18.48 28.61 -35.32
N ASP A 160 17.92 27.44 -35.61
CA ASP A 160 18.15 26.72 -36.87
C ASP A 160 17.63 27.53 -38.07
N MET A 161 16.44 28.14 -37.95
CA MET A 161 15.91 29.06 -38.96
C MET A 161 16.81 30.29 -39.17
N LYS A 162 17.37 30.84 -38.09
CA LYS A 162 18.28 31.99 -38.19
C LYS A 162 19.62 31.62 -38.81
N ILE A 163 20.14 30.42 -38.51
CA ILE A 163 21.36 29.89 -39.14
C ILE A 163 21.14 29.76 -40.64
N GLN A 164 20.05 29.12 -41.08
CA GLN A 164 19.72 28.98 -42.50
C GLN A 164 19.58 30.35 -43.20
N SER A 165 18.91 31.31 -42.57
CA SER A 165 18.79 32.67 -43.11
C SER A 165 20.15 33.35 -43.27
N LEU A 166 21.04 33.19 -42.28
CA LEU A 166 22.38 33.79 -42.31
C LEU A 166 23.28 33.12 -43.36
N GLU A 167 23.16 31.80 -43.55
CA GLU A 167 23.87 31.08 -44.61
C GLU A 167 23.45 31.60 -45.99
N GLN A 168 22.14 31.77 -46.24
CA GLN A 168 21.63 32.36 -47.49
C GLN A 168 22.11 33.80 -47.69
N GLU A 169 22.17 34.62 -46.63
CA GLU A 169 22.73 35.98 -46.73
C GLU A 169 24.22 35.96 -47.03
N GLN A 170 25.00 35.06 -46.41
CA GLN A 170 26.42 34.92 -46.72
C GLN A 170 26.67 34.54 -48.18
N GLU A 171 25.86 33.63 -48.74
CA GLU A 171 25.95 33.27 -50.16
C GLU A 171 25.64 34.46 -51.08
N LYS A 172 24.59 35.24 -50.76
CA LYS A 172 24.25 36.47 -51.50
C LYS A 172 25.40 37.49 -51.45
N VAL A 173 25.94 37.77 -50.26
CA VAL A 173 27.04 38.72 -50.09
C VAL A 173 28.29 38.26 -50.84
N ARG A 174 28.61 36.96 -50.83
CA ARG A 174 29.72 36.41 -51.63
C ARG A 174 29.51 36.64 -53.13
N GLY A 175 28.30 36.38 -53.63
CA GLY A 175 27.95 36.63 -55.03
C GLY A 175 28.03 38.11 -55.41
N GLU A 176 27.51 39.01 -54.57
CA GLU A 176 27.57 40.45 -54.78
C GLU A 176 29.00 41.00 -54.74
N THR A 177 29.82 40.50 -53.82
CA THR A 177 31.22 40.91 -53.69
C THR A 177 32.01 40.50 -54.93
N ALA A 178 31.86 39.25 -55.39
CA ALA A 178 32.48 38.79 -56.64
C ALA A 178 32.05 39.62 -57.85
N ALA A 179 30.76 40.01 -57.94
CA ALA A 179 30.27 40.86 -59.02
C ALA A 179 30.82 42.30 -58.94
N LYS A 180 30.96 42.86 -57.73
CA LYS A 180 31.57 44.18 -57.51
C LYS A 180 33.06 44.17 -57.87
N ASP A 181 33.79 43.14 -57.47
CA ASP A 181 35.21 42.98 -57.78
C ASP A 181 35.45 42.88 -59.28
N GLN A 182 34.63 42.10 -60.00
CA GLN A 182 34.68 42.04 -61.47
C GLN A 182 34.42 43.42 -62.10
N LYS A 183 33.39 44.14 -61.65
CA LYS A 183 33.08 45.49 -62.16
C LYS A 183 34.20 46.49 -61.86
N ALA A 184 34.78 46.43 -60.66
CA ALA A 184 35.91 47.27 -60.27
C ALA A 184 37.13 46.97 -61.15
N HIS A 185 37.39 45.69 -61.45
CA HIS A 185 38.47 45.29 -62.35
C HIS A 185 38.26 45.83 -63.77
N PHE A 186 37.03 45.75 -64.31
CA PHE A 186 36.72 46.35 -65.61
C PHE A 186 36.87 47.87 -65.63
N ARG A 187 36.41 48.56 -64.57
CA ARG A 187 36.61 50.02 -64.44
C ARG A 187 38.08 50.38 -64.38
N PHE A 188 38.88 49.65 -63.59
CA PHE A 188 40.32 49.83 -63.51
C PHE A 188 40.98 49.66 -64.88
N LEU A 189 40.60 48.64 -65.66
CA LEU A 189 41.13 48.46 -67.03
C LEU A 189 40.74 49.61 -67.96
N GLN A 190 39.52 50.15 -67.85
CA GLN A 190 39.08 51.31 -68.62
C GLN A 190 39.86 52.59 -68.23
N GLU A 191 39.98 52.87 -66.93
CA GLU A 191 40.73 54.00 -66.41
C GLU A 191 42.22 53.90 -66.78
N LYS A 192 42.81 52.69 -66.68
CA LYS A 192 44.18 52.44 -67.14
C LYS A 192 44.34 52.76 -68.63
N ALA A 193 43.42 52.31 -69.48
CA ALA A 193 43.47 52.59 -70.91
C ALA A 193 43.27 54.09 -71.24
N LEU A 194 42.47 54.82 -70.46
CA LEU A 194 42.35 56.28 -70.60
C LEU A 194 43.62 57.00 -70.16
N MET A 195 44.21 56.60 -69.03
CA MET A 195 45.47 57.17 -68.54
C MET A 195 46.65 56.86 -69.47
N GLU A 196 46.69 55.67 -70.06
CA GLU A 196 47.68 55.31 -71.09
C GLU A 196 47.55 56.23 -72.31
N LYS A 197 46.33 56.54 -72.76
CA LYS A 197 46.08 57.52 -73.83
C LYS A 197 46.47 58.94 -73.44
N GLU A 198 46.15 59.38 -72.23
CA GLU A 198 46.57 60.69 -71.74
C GLU A 198 48.10 60.79 -71.65
N LEU A 199 48.79 59.74 -71.24
CA LEU A 199 50.25 59.67 -71.25
C LEU A 199 50.82 59.69 -72.68
N GLU A 200 50.18 59.02 -73.63
CA GLU A 200 50.52 59.11 -75.06
C GLU A 200 50.33 60.53 -75.60
N ASP A 201 49.21 61.19 -75.27
CA ASP A 201 48.93 62.58 -75.65
C ASP A 201 49.93 63.57 -75.01
N LEU A 202 50.32 63.34 -73.75
CA LEU A 202 51.35 64.13 -73.08
C LEU A 202 52.74 63.91 -73.70
N HIS A 203 53.09 62.68 -74.08
CA HIS A 203 54.32 62.41 -74.84
C HIS A 203 54.31 63.12 -76.21
N LEU A 204 53.18 63.12 -76.92
CA LEU A 204 53.01 63.89 -78.16
C LEU A 204 53.10 65.41 -77.94
N MET A 205 52.74 65.87 -76.75
CA MET A 205 52.82 67.28 -76.32
C MET A 205 54.25 67.71 -75.95
N GLU A 206 55.04 66.84 -75.29
CA GLU A 206 56.49 67.08 -75.08
C GLU A 206 57.25 67.17 -76.42
N LEU A 207 56.74 66.50 -77.46
CA LEU A 207 57.21 66.64 -78.84
C LEU A 207 56.72 67.92 -79.54
N GLY A 208 55.96 68.79 -78.87
CA GLY A 208 55.64 70.15 -79.32
C GLY A 208 54.45 70.28 -80.28
N GLN A 209 53.53 69.31 -80.34
CA GLN A 209 52.48 69.27 -81.40
C GLN A 209 51.10 69.86 -81.03
N ILE A 210 50.89 70.42 -79.83
CA ILE A 210 49.53 70.81 -79.37
C ILE A 210 49.42 72.30 -78.97
N ASN A 211 48.33 72.93 -79.43
CA ASN A 211 48.05 74.36 -79.29
C ASN A 211 47.58 74.79 -77.88
N THR A 212 48.20 75.84 -77.36
CA THR A 212 48.03 76.36 -75.98
C THR A 212 46.75 77.16 -75.74
N THR A 213 46.04 77.58 -76.79
CA THR A 213 44.85 78.45 -76.67
C THR A 213 43.61 77.75 -76.10
N GLY A 214 43.47 76.44 -76.32
CA GLY A 214 42.41 75.64 -75.70
C GLY A 214 42.52 75.54 -74.18
N LEU A 215 43.74 75.61 -73.64
CA LEU A 215 44.03 75.43 -72.21
C LEU A 215 43.56 76.60 -71.35
N THR A 216 43.74 77.85 -71.81
CA THR A 216 43.27 79.02 -71.04
C THR A 216 41.75 79.04 -70.88
N ARG A 217 41.00 78.55 -71.87
CA ARG A 217 39.54 78.35 -71.76
C ARG A 217 39.21 77.23 -70.79
N LYS A 218 39.89 76.07 -70.88
CA LYS A 218 39.71 74.95 -69.95
C LYS A 218 40.01 75.35 -68.50
N TYR A 219 41.09 76.07 -68.25
CA TYR A 219 41.45 76.56 -66.91
C TYR A 219 40.40 77.52 -66.35
N LYS A 220 39.91 78.47 -67.15
CA LYS A 220 38.82 79.38 -66.72
C LYS A 220 37.53 78.63 -66.42
N ALA A 221 37.17 77.63 -67.24
CA ALA A 221 36.01 76.77 -67.00
C ALA A 221 36.17 75.95 -65.71
N LEU A 222 37.36 75.36 -65.47
CA LEU A 222 37.69 74.63 -64.25
C LEU A 222 37.61 75.52 -63.01
N ALA A 223 38.14 76.75 -63.08
CA ALA A 223 38.08 77.70 -61.98
C ALA A 223 36.64 78.13 -61.65
N LEU A 224 35.77 78.29 -62.65
CA LEU A 224 34.35 78.56 -62.45
C LEU A 224 33.62 77.35 -61.86
N ALA A 225 33.87 76.14 -62.37
CA ALA A 225 33.30 74.89 -61.86
C ALA A 225 33.72 74.63 -60.40
N ALA A 226 34.99 74.88 -60.06
CA ALA A 226 35.49 74.76 -58.70
C ALA A 226 34.78 75.74 -57.74
N LYS A 227 34.55 76.99 -58.17
CA LYS A 227 33.78 77.97 -57.38
C LYS A 227 32.32 77.54 -57.18
N GLN A 228 31.67 77.04 -58.23
CA GLN A 228 30.30 76.52 -58.14
C GLN A 228 30.22 75.31 -57.19
N ALA A 229 31.07 74.30 -57.38
CA ALA A 229 31.13 73.12 -56.53
C ALA A 229 31.39 73.49 -55.06
N HIS A 230 32.28 74.44 -54.80
CA HIS A 230 32.53 74.92 -53.43
C HIS A 230 31.29 75.61 -52.82
N SER A 231 30.57 76.43 -53.60
CA SER A 231 29.34 77.08 -53.13
C SER A 231 28.19 76.10 -52.86
N GLU A 232 28.06 75.06 -53.70
CA GLU A 232 27.08 73.98 -53.51
C GLU A 232 27.39 73.15 -52.27
N PHE A 233 28.67 72.79 -52.08
CA PHE A 233 29.14 72.05 -50.91
C PHE A 233 28.92 72.83 -49.60
N CYS A 234 29.30 74.11 -49.57
CA CYS A 234 29.04 74.96 -48.41
C CYS A 234 27.54 75.11 -48.14
N GLY A 235 26.72 75.19 -49.20
CA GLY A 235 25.26 75.24 -49.11
C GLY A 235 24.65 73.93 -48.58
N SER A 236 25.11 72.76 -49.03
CA SER A 236 24.62 71.46 -48.55
C SER A 236 25.00 71.22 -47.10
N LEU A 237 26.27 71.50 -46.73
CA LEU A 237 26.77 71.37 -45.37
C LEU A 237 25.97 72.26 -44.39
N HIS A 238 25.59 73.48 -44.80
CA HIS A 238 24.74 74.34 -43.99
C HIS A 238 23.34 73.74 -43.75
N ARG A 239 22.72 73.14 -44.78
CA ARG A 239 21.40 72.48 -44.66
C ARG A 239 21.45 71.25 -43.76
N GLU A 240 22.48 70.41 -43.92
CA GLU A 240 22.71 69.24 -43.06
C GLU A 240 22.92 69.66 -41.61
N ASN A 241 23.72 70.71 -41.36
CA ASN A 241 23.93 71.24 -40.02
C ASN A 241 22.62 71.75 -39.38
N GLN A 242 21.74 72.39 -40.17
CA GLN A 242 20.42 72.79 -39.71
C GLN A 242 19.50 71.59 -39.40
N GLN A 243 19.55 70.52 -40.20
CA GLN A 243 18.79 69.30 -39.96
C GLN A 243 19.24 68.60 -38.67
N LEU A 244 20.55 68.40 -38.50
CA LEU A 244 21.14 67.81 -37.31
C LEU A 244 20.81 68.60 -36.03
N ARG A 245 20.78 69.94 -36.11
CA ARG A 245 20.34 70.79 -34.97
C ARG A 245 18.87 70.54 -34.60
N LYS A 246 17.99 70.33 -35.58
CA LYS A 246 16.58 69.99 -35.33
C LYS A 246 16.43 68.61 -34.73
N GLU A 247 17.16 67.62 -35.24
CA GLU A 247 17.18 66.26 -34.68
C GLU A 247 17.69 66.24 -33.25
N LEU A 248 18.78 66.96 -32.95
CA LEU A 248 19.29 67.12 -31.59
C LEU A 248 18.26 67.76 -30.65
N GLN A 249 17.51 68.76 -31.11
CA GLN A 249 16.42 69.35 -30.34
C GLN A 249 15.30 68.34 -30.07
N GLN A 250 14.90 67.55 -31.07
CA GLN A 250 13.89 66.49 -30.89
C GLN A 250 14.36 65.42 -29.90
N LEU A 251 15.59 64.92 -30.07
CA LEU A 251 16.17 63.92 -29.17
C LEU A 251 16.28 64.45 -27.73
N SER A 252 16.61 65.73 -27.56
CA SER A 252 16.65 66.36 -26.23
C SER A 252 15.27 66.44 -25.57
N GLN A 253 14.19 66.63 -26.35
CA GLN A 253 12.81 66.61 -25.85
C GLN A 253 12.38 65.19 -25.47
N GLU A 254 12.73 64.19 -26.29
CA GLU A 254 12.46 62.78 -25.99
C GLU A 254 13.19 62.32 -24.73
N TYR A 255 14.48 62.67 -24.60
CA TYR A 255 15.26 62.39 -23.40
C TYR A 255 14.58 62.96 -22.15
N ARG A 256 14.14 64.23 -22.18
CA ARG A 256 13.40 64.85 -21.06
C ARG A 256 12.10 64.12 -20.71
N ARG A 257 11.36 63.62 -21.71
CA ARG A 257 10.13 62.83 -21.49
C ARG A 257 10.45 61.49 -20.82
N VAL A 258 11.46 60.77 -21.31
CA VAL A 258 11.90 59.50 -20.74
C VAL A 258 12.42 59.68 -19.32
N GLU A 259 13.19 60.75 -19.07
CA GLU A 259 13.71 61.08 -17.75
C GLU A 259 12.59 61.43 -16.76
N ALA A 260 11.55 62.14 -17.21
CA ALA A 260 10.34 62.39 -16.40
C ALA A 260 9.61 61.09 -16.03
N VAL A 261 9.42 60.17 -16.97
CA VAL A 261 8.80 58.86 -16.71
C VAL A 261 9.65 58.02 -15.75
N ARG A 262 10.97 58.02 -15.94
CA ARG A 262 11.91 57.35 -15.04
C ARG A 262 11.79 57.88 -13.61
N ASN A 263 11.76 59.19 -13.43
CA ASN A 263 11.61 59.82 -12.12
C ASN A 263 10.26 59.47 -11.46
N GLN A 264 9.17 59.43 -12.24
CA GLN A 264 7.86 58.98 -11.75
C GLN A 264 7.88 57.51 -11.29
N LEU A 265 8.43 56.61 -12.11
CA LEU A 265 8.58 55.19 -11.77
C LEU A 265 9.44 54.99 -10.52
N GLU A 266 10.52 55.76 -10.38
CA GLU A 266 11.37 55.71 -9.20
C GLU A 266 10.64 56.19 -7.94
N LYS A 267 9.83 57.26 -8.04
CA LYS A 267 8.95 57.72 -6.97
C LYS A 267 7.93 56.64 -6.56
N HIS A 268 7.27 56.00 -7.52
CA HIS A 268 6.37 54.88 -7.24
C HIS A 268 7.09 53.70 -6.58
N ARG A 269 8.30 53.37 -7.03
CA ARG A 269 9.10 52.31 -6.42
C ARG A 269 9.45 52.61 -4.96
N ARG A 270 9.76 53.87 -4.63
CA ARG A 270 9.99 54.32 -3.25
C ARG A 270 8.72 54.21 -2.40
N LEU A 271 7.58 54.70 -2.89
CA LEU A 271 6.27 54.57 -2.22
C LEU A 271 5.88 53.09 -1.95
N MET A 272 6.09 52.20 -2.93
CA MET A 272 5.80 50.77 -2.76
C MET A 272 6.71 50.11 -1.72
N LYS A 273 7.97 50.56 -1.61
CA LYS A 273 8.86 50.12 -0.53
C LYS A 273 8.32 50.60 0.81
N GLU A 274 7.98 51.87 0.97
CA GLU A 274 7.41 52.41 2.21
C GLU A 274 6.15 51.65 2.65
N GLN A 275 5.24 51.35 1.72
CA GLN A 275 4.04 50.53 1.99
C GLN A 275 4.41 49.11 2.46
N ARG A 276 5.39 48.46 1.83
CA ARG A 276 5.88 47.15 2.29
C ARG A 276 6.46 47.22 3.70
N TRP A 277 7.29 48.23 3.98
CA TRP A 277 7.85 48.46 5.32
C TRP A 277 6.76 48.67 6.37
N TYR A 278 5.70 49.43 6.05
CA TYR A 278 4.55 49.62 6.93
C TYR A 278 3.79 48.31 7.19
N LEU A 279 3.52 47.50 6.17
CA LEU A 279 2.86 46.20 6.31
C LEU A 279 3.72 45.18 7.09
N GLU A 280 5.03 45.20 6.89
CA GLU A 280 5.99 44.40 7.68
C GLU A 280 6.01 44.85 9.15
N ALA A 281 5.94 46.16 9.41
CA ALA A 281 5.85 46.68 10.78
C ALA A 281 4.54 46.25 11.47
N LEU A 282 3.41 46.28 10.75
CA LEU A 282 2.11 45.80 11.27
C LEU A 282 2.12 44.30 11.56
N THR A 283 2.69 43.48 10.67
CA THR A 283 2.80 42.03 10.89
C THR A 283 3.71 41.71 12.07
N ARG A 284 4.87 42.38 12.20
CA ARG A 284 5.74 42.25 13.38
C ARG A 284 5.03 42.69 14.66
N GLY A 285 4.27 43.80 14.63
CA GLY A 285 3.47 44.26 15.75
C GLY A 285 2.39 43.25 16.19
N ARG A 286 1.66 42.67 15.22
CA ARG A 286 0.67 41.60 15.49
C ARG A 286 1.31 40.35 16.08
N GLN A 287 2.46 39.93 15.55
CA GLN A 287 3.21 38.78 16.06
C GLN A 287 3.68 39.01 17.50
N ARG A 288 4.15 40.22 17.85
CA ARG A 288 4.52 40.58 19.22
C ARG A 288 3.32 40.49 20.17
N LEU A 289 2.17 41.04 19.77
CA LEU A 289 0.93 40.96 20.56
C LEU A 289 0.43 39.52 20.73
N GLN A 290 0.54 38.68 19.68
CA GLN A 290 0.22 37.25 19.78
C GLN A 290 1.16 36.54 20.75
N ALA A 291 2.47 36.77 20.64
CA ALA A 291 3.46 36.20 21.54
C ALA A 291 3.25 36.65 23.00
N GLU A 292 2.85 37.90 23.24
CA GLU A 292 2.50 38.40 24.58
C GLU A 292 1.25 37.72 25.15
N ARG A 293 0.20 37.55 24.34
CA ARG A 293 -1.01 36.79 24.75
C ARG A 293 -0.68 35.34 25.08
N GLU A 294 0.13 34.68 24.25
CA GLU A 294 0.59 33.31 24.48
C GLU A 294 1.43 33.20 25.76
N ARG A 295 2.30 34.19 26.04
CA ARG A 295 3.07 34.25 27.30
C ARG A 295 2.15 34.46 28.52
N HIS A 296 1.15 35.34 28.42
CA HIS A 296 0.15 35.54 29.49
C HIS A 296 -0.67 34.28 29.73
N HIS A 297 -1.16 33.61 28.67
CA HIS A 297 -1.87 32.33 28.81
C HIS A 297 -0.99 31.22 29.39
N ARG A 298 0.28 31.11 28.98
CA ARG A 298 1.21 30.14 29.56
C ARG A 298 1.50 30.40 31.04
N ARG A 299 1.54 31.67 31.47
CA ARG A 299 1.71 32.02 32.90
C ARG A 299 0.47 31.69 33.73
N HIS A 300 -0.73 31.80 33.15
CA HIS A 300 -1.98 31.49 33.87
C HIS A 300 -2.41 30.02 33.80
N ASN A 301 -1.82 29.17 32.93
CA ASN A 301 -2.10 27.73 32.87
C ASN A 301 -0.84 26.86 33.02
N PRO A 302 -0.33 26.61 34.23
CA PRO A 302 0.83 25.72 34.44
C PRO A 302 0.56 24.21 34.22
N CYS A 303 -0.68 23.76 34.06
CA CYS A 303 -1.05 22.37 34.39
C CYS A 303 -0.92 21.28 33.30
N LEU A 304 -0.20 21.48 32.18
CA LEU A 304 -0.15 20.47 31.10
C LEU A 304 1.24 19.96 30.69
N LYS A 305 2.32 20.29 31.42
CA LYS A 305 3.66 19.86 31.03
C LYS A 305 4.16 18.53 31.63
N GLU A 306 3.50 17.98 32.65
CA GLU A 306 4.05 16.79 33.33
C GLU A 306 3.73 15.45 32.65
N GLN A 307 2.82 15.37 31.68
CA GLN A 307 2.44 14.07 31.12
C GLN A 307 3.28 13.56 29.93
N ARG A 308 4.24 14.35 29.42
CA ARG A 308 5.04 13.91 28.25
C ARG A 308 6.37 13.25 28.58
N THR A 309 6.87 13.37 29.81
CA THR A 309 8.15 12.76 30.20
C THR A 309 8.04 11.29 30.59
N SER A 310 6.86 10.77 30.94
CA SER A 310 6.71 9.38 31.40
C SER A 310 6.60 8.33 30.29
N LYS A 311 6.48 8.71 29.00
CA LYS A 311 6.28 7.73 27.91
C LYS A 311 7.55 7.26 27.20
N THR A 312 8.73 7.83 27.48
CA THR A 312 9.97 7.48 26.74
C THR A 312 10.86 6.45 27.45
N MET A 313 10.56 6.04 28.69
CA MET A 313 11.43 5.13 29.47
C MET A 313 11.10 3.63 29.37
N LEU A 314 10.13 3.21 28.56
CA LEU A 314 9.72 1.79 28.42
C LEU A 314 10.04 1.23 27.03
N SER A 315 11.32 1.18 26.63
CA SER A 315 11.72 0.43 25.41
C SER A 315 13.20 0.03 25.39
N THR A 316 13.72 -0.53 26.49
CA THR A 316 15.01 -1.24 26.49
C THR A 316 15.00 -2.31 27.58
N LYS A 317 14.51 -3.53 27.30
CA LYS A 317 14.73 -4.75 28.11
C LYS A 317 14.08 -6.01 27.48
N SER A 318 14.83 -6.74 26.66
CA SER A 318 14.70 -8.19 26.40
C SER A 318 15.98 -8.65 25.68
N LYS A 319 16.98 -9.17 26.42
CA LYS A 319 17.23 -10.60 26.75
C LYS A 319 17.52 -11.44 25.50
N THR A 320 18.77 -11.75 25.13
CA THR A 320 19.63 -12.87 25.61
C THR A 320 18.91 -14.22 25.84
N SER A 321 19.00 -15.12 24.86
CA SER A 321 19.09 -16.59 24.94
C SER A 321 19.50 -17.03 23.52
N LEU A 322 20.67 -17.59 23.20
CA LEU A 322 21.30 -18.84 23.65
C LEU A 322 20.32 -20.03 23.63
N LYS A 323 19.94 -20.45 22.43
CA LYS A 323 20.06 -21.81 21.87
C LYS A 323 19.32 -21.90 20.55
#